data_AF-A0A0R2KFA4-F1
#
_entry.id   AF-A0A0R2KFA4-F1
#
_cell.length_a   1.000
_cell.length_b   1.000
_cell.length_c   1.000
_cell.angle_alpha   90.00
_cell.angle_beta   90.00
_cell.angle_gamma   90.00
#
_symmetry.space_group_name_H-M   'P 1'
#
loop_
_entity.id
_entity.type
_entity.pdbx_description
1 polymer ?
#
loop_
_entity_poly.entity_id
_entity_poly.type
_entity_poly.pdbx_seq_one_letter_code
_entity_poly.pdbx_strand_id
1 'polypeptide(L)'
;MTVSALREVRDSIGLRVVCNFIDDIYTCIDYIKSWDDVSVYNEKDYITNAKPNGYRSYHMILEITVPDEDVDGNIPGHYFVEVQLRTIAMDTWASLEHEMKYKHQIKNPEMIGKELKRVADELASCDVRCKHADDSSVMDGITALKKIRESDDKTYILMLTAKAEVDDRVTGLDSGADDYITKPFSLKELLARLCSKERREDDYTPNLLTVGDVTLNVEQQNLASHNSIQLSGPETQLMNYFFAK
;
A
#
# COMPACT_ATOMS: atom_id res chain seq x y z
N MET A 1 -2.51 0.33 -43.67
CA MET A 1 -3.55 -0.48 -43.00
C MET A 1 -3.52 -0.10 -41.53
N THR A 2 -4.54 0.58 -41.03
CA THR A 2 -4.75 0.80 -39.59
C THR A 2 -5.20 -0.51 -38.98
N VAL A 3 -4.38 -1.09 -38.10
CA VAL A 3 -4.71 -2.31 -37.36
C VAL A 3 -5.31 -1.88 -36.03
N SER A 4 -6.46 -2.42 -35.63
CA SER A 4 -7.05 -2.13 -34.33
C SER A 4 -6.13 -2.65 -33.22
N ALA A 5 -5.86 -1.86 -32.18
CA ALA A 5 -5.05 -2.31 -31.03
C ALA A 5 -5.62 -3.59 -30.39
N LEU A 6 -6.94 -3.78 -30.49
CA LEU A 6 -7.66 -4.97 -30.02
C LEU A 6 -7.23 -6.27 -30.74
N ARG A 7 -6.59 -6.20 -31.92
CA ARG A 7 -6.07 -7.38 -32.65
C ARG A 7 -4.75 -7.91 -32.09
N GLU A 8 -3.83 -7.02 -31.70
CA GLU A 8 -2.46 -7.39 -31.33
C GLU A 8 -2.21 -7.36 -29.82
N VAL A 9 -2.95 -6.51 -29.11
CA VAL A 9 -2.73 -6.22 -27.69
C VAL A 9 -3.88 -6.83 -26.88
N ARG A 10 -3.62 -7.98 -26.26
CA ARG A 10 -4.62 -8.75 -25.50
C ARG A 10 -4.96 -8.15 -24.12
N ASP A 11 -4.25 -7.10 -23.72
CA ASP A 11 -4.45 -6.26 -22.54
C ASP A 11 -5.04 -4.88 -22.89
N SER A 12 -5.58 -4.72 -24.11
CA SER A 12 -6.25 -3.49 -24.55
C SER A 12 -7.42 -3.09 -23.66
N ILE A 13 -8.09 -4.08 -23.05
CA ILE A 13 -9.16 -3.88 -22.06
C ILE A 13 -8.64 -4.41 -20.73
N GLY A 14 -8.41 -3.51 -19.79
CA GLY A 14 -7.93 -3.84 -18.44
C GLY A 14 -9.00 -3.56 -17.39
N LEU A 15 -9.34 -4.58 -16.59
CA LEU A 15 -10.28 -4.48 -15.49
C LEU A 15 -9.57 -4.81 -14.18
N ARG A 16 -9.80 -4.00 -13.14
CA ARG A 16 -9.21 -4.23 -11.81
C ARG A 16 -10.31 -4.50 -10.79
N VAL A 17 -10.21 -5.63 -10.11
CA VAL A 17 -11.09 -6.01 -9.00
C VAL A 17 -10.31 -5.92 -7.69
N VAL A 18 -10.78 -5.10 -6.76
CA VAL A 18 -10.17 -4.94 -5.43
C VAL A 18 -11.08 -5.61 -4.40
N CYS A 19 -10.59 -6.72 -3.84
CA CYS A 19 -11.28 -7.50 -2.81
C CYS A 19 -10.82 -7.11 -1.41
N ASN A 20 -11.58 -7.52 -0.39
CA ASN A 20 -11.19 -7.30 1.00
C ASN A 20 -10.15 -8.32 1.44
N PHE A 21 -10.39 -9.60 1.17
CA PHE A 21 -9.51 -10.69 1.58
C PHE A 21 -8.95 -11.47 0.39
N ILE A 22 -7.91 -12.27 0.64
CA ILE A 22 -7.32 -13.17 -0.36
C ILE A 22 -8.34 -14.23 -0.81
N ASP A 23 -9.17 -14.75 0.09
CA ASP A 23 -10.14 -15.80 -0.25
C ASP A 23 -11.28 -15.28 -1.13
N ASP A 24 -11.64 -14.00 -0.98
CA ASP A 24 -12.58 -13.31 -1.88
C ASP A 24 -12.04 -13.26 -3.31
N ILE A 25 -10.72 -13.15 -3.50
CA ILE A 25 -10.09 -13.15 -4.83
C ILE A 25 -10.34 -14.49 -5.52
N TYR A 26 -10.07 -15.59 -4.82
CA TYR A 26 -10.29 -16.94 -5.37
C TYR A 26 -11.77 -17.22 -5.62
N THR A 27 -12.65 -16.75 -4.72
CA THR A 27 -14.11 -16.82 -4.91
C THR A 27 -14.56 -16.05 -6.17
N CYS A 28 -14.02 -14.85 -6.40
CA CYS A 28 -14.30 -14.08 -7.61
C CYS A 28 -13.78 -14.79 -8.87
N ILE A 29 -12.60 -15.40 -8.81
CA ILE A 29 -12.02 -16.16 -9.93
C ILE A 29 -12.95 -17.31 -10.31
N ASP A 30 -13.38 -18.11 -9.33
CA ASP A 30 -14.28 -19.24 -9.57
C ASP A 30 -15.62 -18.78 -10.15
N TYR A 31 -16.16 -17.66 -9.65
CA TYR A 31 -17.39 -17.08 -10.20
C TYR A 31 -17.22 -16.61 -11.65
N ILE A 32 -16.14 -15.91 -11.98
CA ILE A 32 -15.84 -15.47 -13.36
C ILE A 32 -15.66 -16.66 -14.29
N LYS A 33 -14.97 -17.72 -13.83
CA LYS A 33 -14.75 -18.96 -14.59
C LYS A 33 -16.04 -19.76 -14.83
N SER A 34 -17.10 -19.47 -14.07
CA SER A 34 -18.39 -20.17 -14.19
C SER A 34 -19.31 -19.59 -15.27
N TRP A 35 -18.97 -18.44 -15.87
CA TRP A 35 -19.79 -17.81 -16.89
C TRP A 35 -19.67 -18.55 -18.24
N ASP A 36 -20.82 -18.80 -18.88
CA ASP A 36 -20.91 -19.59 -20.12
C ASP A 36 -20.27 -18.90 -21.34
N ASP A 37 -20.14 -17.57 -21.29
CA ASP A 37 -19.63 -16.68 -22.33
C ASP A 37 -18.16 -16.26 -22.12
N VAL A 38 -17.47 -16.89 -21.16
CA VAL A 38 -16.08 -16.61 -20.82
C VAL A 38 -15.21 -17.85 -20.89
N SER A 39 -14.04 -17.71 -21.51
CA SER A 39 -12.98 -18.71 -21.45
C SER A 39 -11.66 -18.08 -20.96
N VAL A 40 -10.87 -18.86 -20.20
CA VAL A 40 -9.60 -18.38 -19.65
C VAL A 40 -8.49 -18.67 -20.65
N TYR A 41 -7.92 -17.60 -21.21
CA TYR A 41 -6.81 -17.70 -22.16
C TYR A 41 -5.46 -17.89 -21.45
N ASN A 42 -5.23 -17.15 -20.37
CA ASN A 42 -3.99 -17.23 -19.59
C ASN A 42 -4.23 -16.79 -18.14
N GLU A 43 -3.46 -17.32 -17.20
CA GLU A 43 -3.50 -16.90 -15.80
C GLU A 43 -2.11 -16.91 -15.16
N LYS A 44 -1.89 -15.96 -14.24
CA LYS A 44 -0.66 -15.81 -13.47
C LYS A 44 -1.00 -15.46 -12.03
N ASP A 45 -0.70 -16.37 -11.12
CA ASP A 45 -0.87 -16.16 -9.68
C ASP A 45 0.41 -15.61 -9.05
N TYR A 46 0.50 -14.27 -8.94
CA TYR A 46 1.57 -13.62 -8.17
C TYR A 46 1.21 -13.43 -6.68
N ILE A 47 0.06 -13.94 -6.22
CA ILE A 47 -0.28 -13.96 -4.79
C ILE A 47 0.51 -15.08 -4.11
N THR A 48 0.49 -16.27 -4.68
CA THR A 48 1.28 -17.43 -4.22
C THR A 48 2.74 -17.32 -4.64
N ASN A 49 3.01 -16.85 -5.87
CA ASN A 49 4.37 -16.69 -6.41
C ASN A 49 4.72 -15.22 -6.60
N ALA A 50 4.94 -14.51 -5.49
CA ALA A 50 5.28 -13.10 -5.50
C ALA A 50 6.56 -12.81 -6.32
N LYS A 51 6.57 -11.67 -7.04
CA LYS A 51 7.75 -11.23 -7.77
C LYS A 51 8.88 -10.82 -6.80
N PRO A 52 10.16 -10.79 -7.22
CA PRO A 52 11.29 -10.46 -6.35
C PRO A 52 11.20 -9.10 -5.65
N ASN A 53 10.50 -8.14 -6.28
CA ASN A 53 10.23 -6.81 -5.72
C ASN A 53 9.14 -6.80 -4.63
N GLY A 54 8.45 -7.91 -4.39
CA GLY A 54 7.31 -8.01 -3.45
C GLY A 54 5.94 -7.79 -4.08
N TYR A 55 5.87 -7.60 -5.41
CA TYR A 55 4.59 -7.42 -6.10
C TYR A 55 3.72 -8.67 -6.02
N ARG A 56 2.44 -8.46 -5.64
CA ARG A 56 1.40 -9.48 -5.56
C ARG A 56 0.13 -9.03 -6.28
N SER A 57 -0.46 -9.93 -7.06
CA SER A 57 -1.74 -9.75 -7.77
C SER A 57 -2.09 -11.08 -8.46
N TYR A 58 -3.36 -11.37 -8.66
CA TYR A 58 -3.77 -12.42 -9.60
C TYR A 58 -4.08 -11.78 -10.95
N HIS A 59 -3.47 -12.26 -12.03
CA HIS A 59 -3.75 -11.79 -13.39
C HIS A 59 -4.41 -12.91 -14.18
N MET A 60 -5.56 -12.63 -14.78
CA MET A 60 -6.19 -13.53 -15.76
C MET A 60 -6.49 -12.77 -17.04
N ILE A 61 -6.22 -13.40 -18.18
CA ILE A 61 -6.66 -12.91 -19.48
C ILE A 61 -7.84 -13.78 -19.88
N LEU A 62 -8.99 -13.13 -20.02
CA LEU A 62 -10.25 -13.73 -20.45
C LEU A 62 -10.44 -13.51 -21.93
N GLU A 63 -10.99 -14.50 -22.61
CA GLU A 63 -11.62 -14.34 -23.92
C GLU A 63 -13.14 -14.39 -23.69
N ILE A 64 -13.81 -13.30 -24.05
CA ILE A 64 -15.25 -13.10 -23.87
C ILE A 64 -15.92 -13.14 -25.23
N THR A 65 -16.98 -13.92 -25.34
CA THR A 65 -17.82 -14.01 -26.53
C THR A 65 -19.04 -13.11 -26.37
N VAL A 66 -19.27 -12.21 -27.32
CA VAL A 66 -20.42 -11.29 -27.32
C VAL A 66 -21.25 -11.47 -28.60
N PRO A 67 -22.57 -11.21 -28.57
CA PRO A 67 -23.43 -11.43 -29.74
C PRO A 67 -23.17 -10.45 -30.90
N ASP A 68 -22.55 -9.31 -30.63
CA ASP A 68 -22.23 -8.28 -31.63
C ASP A 68 -20.96 -8.61 -32.43
N GLU A 69 -20.76 -7.93 -33.56
CA GLU A 69 -19.59 -8.10 -34.45
C GLU A 69 -18.31 -7.56 -33.80
N ASP A 70 -17.22 -8.33 -33.87
CA ASP A 70 -15.90 -7.89 -33.38
C ASP A 70 -15.12 -7.03 -34.39
N VAL A 71 -13.88 -6.65 -34.00
CA VAL A 71 -12.98 -5.85 -34.85
C VAL A 71 -12.45 -6.60 -36.08
N ASP A 72 -12.65 -7.91 -36.14
CA ASP A 72 -12.28 -8.80 -37.24
C ASP A 72 -13.45 -9.10 -38.18
N GLY A 73 -14.67 -8.67 -37.82
CA GLY A 73 -15.89 -8.93 -38.56
C GLY A 73 -16.55 -10.28 -38.24
N ASN A 74 -16.16 -10.93 -37.13
CA ASN A 74 -16.74 -12.21 -36.71
C ASN A 74 -18.01 -11.99 -35.88
N ILE A 75 -18.96 -12.93 -36.01
CA ILE A 75 -20.18 -13.02 -35.19
C ILE A 75 -20.37 -14.49 -34.77
N PRO A 76 -20.43 -14.80 -33.46
CA PRO A 76 -20.31 -13.87 -32.34
C PRO A 76 -18.90 -13.27 -32.26
N GLY A 77 -18.79 -12.04 -31.75
CA GLY A 77 -17.54 -11.31 -31.62
C GLY A 77 -16.71 -11.77 -30.42
N HIS A 78 -15.39 -11.70 -30.53
CA HIS A 78 -14.44 -12.13 -29.50
C HIS A 78 -13.59 -10.96 -28.99
N TYR A 79 -13.48 -10.83 -27.67
CA TYR A 79 -12.67 -9.80 -27.03
C TYR A 79 -11.78 -10.38 -25.94
N PHE A 80 -10.53 -9.88 -25.88
CA PHE A 80 -9.62 -10.19 -24.78
C PHE A 80 -9.69 -9.12 -23.69
N VAL A 81 -9.83 -9.55 -22.45
CA VAL A 81 -9.86 -8.69 -21.26
C VAL A 81 -8.83 -9.18 -20.25
N GLU A 82 -7.91 -8.32 -19.84
CA GLU A 82 -7.05 -8.58 -18.70
C GLU A 82 -7.78 -8.18 -17.41
N VAL A 83 -8.02 -9.14 -16.53
CA VAL A 83 -8.57 -8.92 -15.19
C VAL A 83 -7.45 -9.08 -14.16
N GLN A 84 -7.22 -8.03 -13.38
CA GLN A 84 -6.28 -8.02 -12.26
C GLN A 84 -7.05 -8.00 -10.94
N LEU A 85 -6.91 -9.07 -10.15
CA LEU A 85 -7.53 -9.18 -8.83
C LEU A 85 -6.48 -8.95 -7.74
N ARG A 86 -6.84 -8.15 -6.74
CA ARG A 86 -5.97 -7.70 -5.66
C ARG A 86 -6.75 -7.52 -4.37
N THR A 87 -6.08 -7.65 -3.23
CA THR A 87 -6.62 -7.05 -2.00
C THR A 87 -6.34 -5.55 -1.99
N ILE A 88 -7.01 -4.81 -1.10
CA ILE A 88 -6.72 -3.38 -0.86
C ILE A 88 -5.22 -3.16 -0.59
N ALA A 89 -4.60 -4.04 0.20
CA ALA A 89 -3.18 -3.98 0.52
C ALA A 89 -2.30 -4.09 -0.74
N MET A 90 -2.59 -5.09 -1.58
CA MET A 90 -1.85 -5.33 -2.83
C MET A 90 -2.01 -4.18 -3.81
N ASP A 91 -3.22 -3.62 -3.93
CA ASP A 91 -3.46 -2.50 -4.84
C ASP A 91 -2.80 -1.20 -4.37
N THR A 92 -2.81 -0.97 -3.06
CA THR A 92 -2.11 0.16 -2.43
C THR A 92 -0.60 0.03 -2.66
N TRP A 93 -0.03 -1.15 -2.41
CA TRP A 93 1.39 -1.43 -2.63
C TRP A 93 1.80 -1.26 -4.10
N ALA A 94 1.02 -1.81 -5.03
CA ALA A 94 1.32 -1.74 -6.46
C ALA A 94 1.26 -0.30 -6.98
N SER A 95 0.29 0.48 -6.49
CA SER A 95 0.19 1.91 -6.82
C SER A 95 1.38 2.70 -6.25
N LEU A 96 1.79 2.37 -5.03
CA LEU A 96 2.96 2.92 -4.36
C LEU A 96 4.27 2.64 -5.12
N GLU A 97 4.53 1.38 -5.46
CA GLU A 97 5.73 0.99 -6.21
C GLU A 97 5.77 1.70 -7.57
N HIS A 98 4.62 1.80 -8.25
CA HIS A 98 4.52 2.48 -9.52
C HIS A 98 4.80 3.98 -9.39
N GLU A 99 4.20 4.68 -8.42
CA GLU A 99 4.52 6.10 -8.17
C GLU A 99 6.00 6.32 -7.86
N MET A 100 6.63 5.41 -7.12
CA MET A 100 8.06 5.51 -6.76
C MET A 100 8.98 5.35 -7.96
N LYS A 101 8.67 4.42 -8.88
CA LYS A 101 9.44 4.23 -10.10
C LYS A 101 9.36 5.44 -11.04
N TYR A 102 8.24 6.17 -11.04
CA TYR A 102 7.99 7.27 -11.97
C TYR A 102 8.35 8.67 -11.44
N LYS A 103 8.23 8.93 -10.12
CA LYS A 103 8.59 10.23 -9.54
C LYS A 103 10.05 10.22 -9.06
N HIS A 104 10.96 10.72 -9.89
CA HIS A 104 12.41 10.80 -9.66
C HIS A 104 12.90 11.66 -8.45
N GLN A 105 12.03 12.07 -7.52
CA GLN A 105 12.36 12.97 -6.40
C GLN A 105 11.89 12.47 -5.04
N ILE A 106 12.05 11.17 -4.77
CA ILE A 106 11.76 10.62 -3.45
C ILE A 106 13.07 10.55 -2.66
N LYS A 107 13.13 11.26 -1.52
CA LYS A 107 14.22 11.10 -0.54
C LYS A 107 14.14 9.67 0.03
N ASN A 108 15.23 8.90 -0.06
CA ASN A 108 15.38 7.51 0.42
C ASN A 108 14.40 6.45 -0.16
N PRO A 109 14.49 6.13 -1.46
CA PRO A 109 13.66 5.09 -2.08
C PRO A 109 13.88 3.67 -1.51
N GLU A 110 15.08 3.34 -1.03
CA GLU A 110 15.37 2.03 -0.43
C GLU A 110 14.64 1.80 0.90
N MET A 111 14.60 2.83 1.76
CA MET A 111 13.89 2.75 3.04
C MET A 111 12.40 2.54 2.80
N ILE A 112 11.81 3.29 1.86
CA ILE A 112 10.38 3.18 1.59
C ILE A 112 10.05 1.85 0.91
N GLY A 113 10.92 1.34 0.04
CA GLY A 113 10.78 -0.01 -0.52
C GLY A 113 10.79 -1.10 0.56
N LYS A 114 11.67 -0.97 1.57
CA LYS A 114 11.70 -1.87 2.73
C LYS A 114 10.44 -1.78 3.58
N GLU A 115 9.98 -0.58 3.92
CA GLU A 115 8.75 -0.39 4.69
C GLU A 115 7.51 -0.86 3.94
N LEU A 116 7.44 -0.61 2.63
CA LEU A 116 6.35 -1.12 1.80
C LEU A 116 6.33 -2.64 1.76
N LYS A 117 7.49 -3.26 1.64
CA LYS A 117 7.62 -4.71 1.71
C LYS A 117 7.21 -5.23 3.09
N ARG A 118 7.65 -4.58 4.17
CA ARG A 118 7.25 -4.91 5.55
C ARG A 118 5.74 -4.83 5.72
N VAL A 119 5.12 -3.72 5.31
CA VAL A 119 3.66 -3.51 5.38
C VAL A 119 2.92 -4.54 4.51
N ALA A 120 3.41 -4.86 3.32
CA ALA A 120 2.81 -5.89 2.47
C ALA A 120 2.90 -7.30 3.09
N ASP A 121 4.04 -7.63 3.70
CA ASP A 121 4.25 -8.91 4.36
C ASP A 121 3.45 -9.00 5.67
N GLU A 122 3.31 -7.90 6.42
CA GLU A 122 2.46 -7.80 7.61
C GLU A 122 0.98 -7.90 7.26
N LEU A 123 0.51 -7.20 6.23
CA LEU A 123 -0.88 -7.28 5.74
C LEU A 123 -1.20 -8.70 5.26
N ALA A 124 -0.29 -9.33 4.50
CA ALA A 124 -0.44 -10.73 4.12
C ALA A 124 -0.48 -11.67 5.34
N SER A 125 0.30 -11.39 6.39
CA SER A 125 0.29 -12.18 7.63
C SER A 125 -0.99 -12.00 8.45
N CYS A 126 -1.58 -10.80 8.46
CA CYS A 126 -2.87 -10.53 9.09
C CYS A 126 -4.03 -11.21 8.35
N ASP A 127 -4.00 -11.22 7.02
CA ASP A 127 -4.97 -11.96 6.20
C ASP A 127 -4.92 -13.48 6.51
N VAL A 128 -3.72 -14.04 6.73
CA VAL A 128 -3.56 -15.46 7.10
C VAL A 128 -3.99 -15.76 8.55
N ARG A 129 -3.77 -14.82 9.49
CA ARG A 129 -4.25 -14.97 10.89
C ARG A 129 -5.77 -14.93 11.00
N CYS A 130 -6.45 -14.20 10.11
CA CYS A 130 -7.91 -14.19 10.03
C CYS A 130 -8.49 -15.57 9.65
N LYS A 131 -7.70 -16.46 9.02
CA LYS A 131 -8.12 -17.83 8.65
C LYS A 131 -8.26 -18.80 9.82
N HIS A 132 -7.71 -18.48 10.99
CA HIS A 132 -7.75 -19.37 12.17
C HIS A 132 -8.85 -18.99 13.18
N ALA A 133 -9.62 -17.94 12.92
CA ALA A 133 -10.85 -17.65 13.65
C ALA A 133 -12.01 -18.34 12.92
N ASP A 134 -12.19 -19.62 13.26
CA ASP A 134 -13.20 -20.52 12.71
C ASP A 134 -14.64 -20.00 12.90
N ASP A 135 -15.46 -20.30 11.89
CA ASP A 135 -16.91 -20.43 11.86
C ASP A 135 -17.83 -19.29 12.37
N SER A 136 -18.72 -18.83 11.49
CA SER A 136 -19.99 -18.11 11.74
C SER A 136 -20.03 -16.63 12.16
N SER A 137 -18.93 -15.90 12.28
CA SER A 137 -19.00 -14.43 12.38
C SER A 137 -17.79 -13.77 11.74
N VAL A 138 -18.00 -13.00 10.67
CA VAL A 138 -16.98 -12.06 10.16
C VAL A 138 -16.59 -11.15 11.33
N MET A 139 -15.43 -11.38 11.92
CA MET A 139 -14.95 -10.58 13.04
C MET A 139 -14.63 -9.18 12.50
N ASP A 140 -15.36 -8.16 12.98
CA ASP A 140 -15.12 -6.79 12.55
C ASP A 140 -13.73 -6.29 13.04
N GLY A 141 -13.20 -5.26 12.37
CA GLY A 141 -11.86 -4.75 12.65
C GLY A 141 -11.70 -4.20 14.09
N ILE A 142 -12.79 -3.78 14.74
CA ILE A 142 -12.77 -3.30 16.13
C ILE A 142 -12.64 -4.48 17.10
N THR A 143 -13.35 -5.57 16.84
CA THR A 143 -13.27 -6.81 17.62
C THR A 143 -11.89 -7.44 17.46
N ALA A 144 -11.33 -7.40 16.25
CA ALA A 144 -9.95 -7.83 15.99
C ALA A 144 -8.94 -7.01 16.80
N LEU A 145 -9.05 -5.68 16.76
CA LEU A 145 -8.22 -4.75 17.52
C LEU A 145 -8.27 -5.04 19.02
N LYS A 146 -9.47 -5.18 19.58
CA LYS A 146 -9.65 -5.46 21.01
C LYS A 146 -8.97 -6.76 21.42
N LYS A 147 -9.12 -7.84 20.64
CA LYS A 147 -8.43 -9.12 20.92
C LYS A 147 -6.90 -8.99 20.87
N ILE A 148 -6.36 -8.21 19.92
CA ILE A 148 -4.91 -7.97 19.86
C ILE A 148 -4.45 -7.24 21.14
N ARG A 149 -5.17 -6.20 21.56
CA ARG A 149 -4.85 -5.45 22.78
C ARG A 149 -5.02 -6.27 24.06
N GLU A 150 -6.00 -7.16 24.11
CA GLU A 150 -6.19 -8.12 25.22
C GLU A 150 -5.01 -9.07 25.39
N SER A 151 -4.25 -9.33 24.31
CA SER A 151 -3.02 -10.13 24.35
C SER A 151 -1.77 -9.36 24.83
N ASP A 152 -1.92 -8.11 25.30
CA ASP A 152 -0.84 -7.17 25.66
C ASP A 152 0.12 -6.87 24.49
N ASP A 153 -0.34 -7.09 23.25
CA ASP A 153 0.41 -6.77 22.05
C ASP A 153 0.39 -5.24 21.82
N LYS A 154 1.59 -4.65 21.79
CA LYS A 154 1.83 -3.21 21.64
C LYS A 154 2.16 -2.80 20.21
N THR A 155 2.01 -3.72 19.24
CA THR A 155 2.18 -3.41 17.82
C THR A 155 1.31 -2.22 17.45
N TYR A 156 1.89 -1.27 16.71
CA TYR A 156 1.17 -0.10 16.24
C TYR A 156 0.08 -0.49 15.25
N ILE A 157 -1.17 -0.13 15.54
CA ILE A 157 -2.34 -0.46 14.72
C ILE A 157 -2.92 0.84 14.15
N LEU A 158 -2.78 0.99 12.83
CA LEU A 158 -3.45 2.03 12.06
C LEU A 158 -4.73 1.45 11.42
N MET A 159 -5.88 2.06 11.72
CA MET A 159 -7.15 1.68 11.08
C MET A 159 -7.31 2.37 9.72
N LEU A 160 -7.51 1.59 8.65
CA LEU A 160 -7.82 2.08 7.30
C LEU A 160 -9.23 1.66 6.90
N THR A 161 -10.19 2.58 6.92
CA THR A 161 -11.61 2.20 6.82
C THR A 161 -12.45 3.20 6.02
N ALA A 162 -13.55 2.73 5.41
CA ALA A 162 -14.55 3.57 4.76
C ALA A 162 -15.49 4.27 5.76
N LYS A 163 -15.47 3.85 7.03
CA LYS A 163 -16.25 4.46 8.11
C LYS A 163 -15.66 5.82 8.49
N ALA A 164 -16.27 6.87 7.96
CA ALA A 164 -15.76 8.24 8.00
C ALA A 164 -16.40 9.15 9.05
N GLU A 165 -17.47 8.68 9.71
CA GLU A 165 -18.15 9.46 10.74
C GLU A 165 -17.22 9.69 11.95
N VAL A 166 -17.42 10.82 12.63
CA VAL A 166 -16.62 11.18 13.81
C VAL A 166 -16.73 10.09 14.88
N ASP A 167 -17.94 9.57 15.11
CA ASP A 167 -18.20 8.55 16.11
C ASP A 167 -17.49 7.22 15.78
N ASP A 168 -17.37 6.86 14.50
CA ASP A 168 -16.63 5.67 14.07
C ASP A 168 -15.12 5.82 14.38
N ARG A 169 -14.57 7.01 14.13
CA ARG A 169 -13.17 7.33 14.39
C ARG A 169 -12.86 7.30 15.89
N VAL A 170 -13.72 7.92 16.69
CA VAL A 170 -13.60 7.92 18.15
C VAL A 170 -13.66 6.48 18.66
N THR A 171 -14.63 5.70 18.20
CA THR A 171 -14.77 4.28 18.58
C THR A 171 -13.53 3.47 18.25
N GLY A 172 -12.92 3.69 17.08
CA GLY A 172 -11.68 3.02 16.68
C GLY A 172 -10.51 3.34 17.59
N LEU A 173 -10.29 4.62 17.88
CA LEU A 173 -9.20 5.09 18.74
C LEU A 173 -9.40 4.64 20.20
N ASP A 174 -10.60 4.78 20.76
CA ASP A 174 -10.92 4.35 22.13
C ASP A 174 -10.82 2.83 22.30
N SER A 175 -10.98 2.07 21.22
CA SER A 175 -10.77 0.61 21.22
C SER A 175 -9.30 0.20 21.19
N GLY A 176 -8.36 1.14 21.12
CA GLY A 176 -6.93 0.90 21.22
C GLY A 176 -6.16 1.01 19.90
N ALA A 177 -6.75 1.57 18.84
CA ALA A 177 -6.03 1.91 17.62
C ALA A 177 -5.12 3.11 17.88
N ASP A 178 -3.92 3.08 17.33
CA ASP A 178 -2.94 4.16 17.51
C ASP A 178 -3.16 5.31 16.53
N ASP A 179 -3.77 5.03 15.37
CA ASP A 179 -4.18 6.03 14.40
C ASP A 179 -5.35 5.52 13.54
N TYR A 180 -6.00 6.44 12.82
CA TYR A 180 -7.20 6.18 12.04
C TYR A 180 -7.24 7.05 10.78
N ILE A 181 -7.37 6.41 9.62
CA ILE A 181 -7.44 7.06 8.31
C ILE A 181 -8.69 6.56 7.56
N THR A 182 -9.49 7.52 7.08
CA THR A 182 -10.72 7.26 6.33
C THR A 182 -10.44 7.16 4.83
N LYS A 183 -11.15 6.26 4.13
CA LYS A 183 -11.08 6.17 2.66
C LYS A 183 -12.04 7.18 2.00
N PRO A 184 -11.67 7.77 0.86
CA PRO A 184 -10.36 7.69 0.20
C PRO A 184 -9.30 8.55 0.92
N PHE A 185 -8.09 8.04 1.09
CA PHE A 185 -7.00 8.76 1.75
C PHE A 185 -5.88 9.17 0.79
N SER A 186 -5.17 10.23 1.17
CA SER A 186 -3.95 10.64 0.48
C SER A 186 -2.79 9.73 0.86
N LEU A 187 -2.06 9.25 -0.13
CA LEU A 187 -0.86 8.46 0.12
C LEU A 187 0.21 9.24 0.90
N LYS A 188 0.31 10.55 0.64
CA LYS A 188 1.21 11.44 1.39
C LYS A 188 0.84 11.49 2.87
N GLU A 189 -0.46 11.42 3.18
CA GLU A 189 -0.96 11.40 4.55
C GLU A 189 -0.65 10.08 5.25
N LEU A 190 -0.91 8.95 4.59
CA LEU A 190 -0.57 7.62 5.11
C LEU A 190 0.93 7.53 5.45
N LEU A 191 1.79 7.92 4.51
CA LEU A 191 3.25 7.93 4.71
C LEU A 191 3.66 8.90 5.82
N ALA A 192 3.10 10.11 5.86
CA ALA A 192 3.42 11.09 6.90
C ALA A 192 3.08 10.57 8.31
N ARG A 193 1.99 9.81 8.45
CA ARG A 193 1.54 9.20 9.72
C ARG A 193 2.41 8.03 10.15
N LEU A 194 2.72 7.10 9.23
CA LEU A 194 3.68 6.01 9.48
C LEU A 194 5.05 6.56 9.89
N CYS A 195 5.60 7.52 9.15
CA CYS A 195 6.86 8.16 9.51
C CYS A 195 6.78 8.95 10.83
N SER A 196 5.60 9.49 11.20
CA SER A 196 5.38 10.15 12.48
C SER A 196 5.47 9.18 13.66
N LYS A 197 5.04 7.93 13.47
CA LYS A 197 5.16 6.86 14.45
C LYS A 197 6.61 6.45 14.68
N GLU A 198 7.38 6.23 13.61
CA GLU A 198 8.80 5.83 13.73
C GLU A 198 9.62 6.88 14.47
N ARG A 199 9.34 8.17 14.24
CA ARG A 199 9.95 9.29 14.99
C ARG A 199 9.70 9.27 16.50
N ARG A 200 8.77 8.46 17.00
CA ARG A 200 8.45 8.34 18.44
C ARG A 200 9.01 7.06 19.08
N GLU A 201 9.45 6.09 18.29
CA GLU A 201 10.08 4.85 18.79
C GLU A 201 11.58 5.03 19.05
N ASP A 202 12.24 5.90 18.29
CA ASP A 202 13.55 6.42 18.67
C ASP A 202 13.33 7.61 19.62
N ASP A 203 14.05 7.64 20.75
CA ASP A 203 14.26 8.87 21.51
C ASP A 203 14.61 9.96 20.50
N TYR A 204 13.69 10.89 20.25
CA TYR A 204 13.90 11.98 19.32
C TYR A 204 15.07 12.81 19.84
N THR A 205 16.27 12.45 19.43
CA THR A 205 17.36 13.38 19.27
C THR A 205 17.03 14.08 17.97
N PRO A 206 16.64 15.38 17.96
CA PRO A 206 16.77 16.16 16.75
C PRO A 206 18.20 15.93 16.24
N ASN A 207 18.45 16.03 14.92
CA ASN A 207 19.83 15.99 14.38
C ASN A 207 20.65 17.14 14.99
N LEU A 208 21.09 16.93 16.23
CA LEU A 208 21.78 17.79 17.15
C LEU A 208 23.19 17.24 17.17
N LEU A 209 24.05 17.88 16.41
CA LEU A 209 25.46 17.58 16.45
C LEU A 209 26.08 18.50 17.50
N THR A 210 26.74 17.93 18.50
CA THR A 210 27.42 18.71 19.54
C THR A 210 28.92 18.47 19.45
N VAL A 211 29.68 19.56 19.37
CA VAL A 211 31.15 19.56 19.43
C VAL A 211 31.56 20.63 20.44
N GLY A 212 32.13 20.18 21.56
CA GLY A 212 32.47 21.08 22.68
C GLY A 212 31.22 21.75 23.25
N ASP A 213 31.20 23.08 23.24
CA ASP A 213 30.10 23.94 23.71
C ASP A 213 29.12 24.35 22.60
N VAL A 214 29.34 23.91 21.35
CA VAL A 214 28.52 24.27 20.19
C VAL A 214 27.62 23.11 19.80
N THR A 215 26.35 23.40 19.55
CA THR A 215 25.30 22.46 19.15
C THR A 215 24.62 22.95 17.88
N LEU A 216 24.61 22.12 16.84
CA LEU A 216 23.93 22.37 15.57
C LEU A 216 22.64 21.57 15.51
N ASN A 217 21.49 22.24 15.43
CA ASN A 217 20.22 21.63 15.04
C ASN A 217 20.04 21.73 13.52
N VAL A 218 20.26 20.61 12.82
CA VAL A 218 20.21 20.55 11.35
C VAL A 218 18.79 20.78 10.81
N GLU A 219 17.76 20.32 11.53
CA GLU A 219 16.37 20.47 11.10
C GLU A 219 15.86 21.90 11.27
N GLN A 220 16.17 22.52 12.41
CA GLN A 220 15.80 23.90 12.69
C GLN A 220 16.76 24.90 12.07
N GLN A 221 17.82 24.46 11.37
CA GLN A 221 18.86 25.32 10.82
C GLN A 221 19.38 26.31 11.87
N ASN A 222 19.65 25.84 13.08
CA ASN A 222 20.00 26.70 14.21
C ASN A 222 21.30 26.20 14.86
N LEU A 223 22.26 27.09 15.05
CA LEU A 223 23.52 26.80 15.72
C LEU A 223 23.54 27.54 17.06
N ALA A 224 23.79 26.82 18.15
CA ALA A 224 23.75 27.35 19.51
C ALA A 224 25.03 27.02 20.29
N SER A 225 25.58 28.00 20.98
CA SER A 225 26.54 27.84 22.09
C SER A 225 26.03 28.72 23.23
N HIS A 226 26.75 29.75 23.65
CA HIS A 226 26.29 30.78 24.58
C HIS A 226 25.15 31.64 23.99
N ASN A 227 25.10 31.74 22.65
CA ASN A 227 24.09 32.46 21.88
C ASN A 227 23.58 31.53 20.76
N SER A 228 22.41 31.83 20.19
CA SER A 228 21.85 31.09 19.05
C SER A 228 21.81 31.93 17.78
N ILE A 229 22.08 31.31 16.63
CA ILE A 229 21.94 31.91 15.31
C ILE A 229 21.20 30.99 14.35
N GLN A 230 20.25 31.58 13.61
CA GLN A 230 19.57 30.92 12.51
C GLN A 230 20.48 30.93 11.27
N LEU A 231 20.75 29.74 10.74
CA LEU A 231 21.51 29.49 9.53
C LEU A 231 20.58 29.39 8.32
N SER A 232 21.13 29.64 7.15
CA SER A 232 20.52 29.26 5.88
C SER A 232 20.75 27.77 5.56
N GLY A 233 20.02 27.24 4.58
CA GLY A 233 20.18 25.84 4.13
C GLY A 233 21.62 25.45 3.75
N PRO A 234 22.34 26.25 2.92
CA PRO A 234 23.73 25.97 2.56
C PRO A 234 24.69 26.03 3.77
N GLU A 235 24.52 27.00 4.66
CA GLU A 235 25.34 27.12 5.88
C GLU A 235 25.12 25.94 6.83
N THR A 236 23.87 25.49 6.96
CA THR A 236 23.52 24.31 7.77
C THR A 236 24.18 23.05 7.22
N GLN A 237 24.19 22.86 5.89
CA GLN A 237 24.87 21.73 5.25
C GLN A 237 26.39 21.76 5.46
N LEU A 238 26.99 22.94 5.36
CA LEU A 238 28.42 23.13 5.59
C LEU A 238 28.79 22.85 7.05
N MET A 239 28.01 23.34 8.01
CA MET A 239 28.23 23.06 9.44
C MET A 239 28.03 21.59 9.75
N ASN A 240 27.02 20.94 9.16
CA ASN A 240 26.81 19.51 9.30
C ASN A 240 28.03 18.69 8.83
N TYR A 241 28.69 19.12 7.73
CA TYR A 241 29.94 18.50 7.28
C TYR A 241 31.10 18.70 8.26
N PHE A 242 31.24 19.89 8.86
CA PHE A 242 32.29 20.16 9.85
C PHE A 242 32.11 19.41 11.17
N PHE A 243 30.86 19.22 11.62
CA PHE A 243 30.56 18.49 12.85
C PHE A 243 30.68 16.97 12.70
N ALA A 244 30.67 16.45 11.47
CA ALA A 244 30.83 15.03 11.17
C ALA A 244 32.30 14.57 11.02
N LYS A 245 33.26 15.45 11.30
CA LYS A 245 34.72 15.27 11.13
C LYS A 245 35.43 15.30 12.47
#